data_AF-A0A920NY70-F1
#
_entry.id   AF-A0A920NY70-F1
#
_cell.length_a   1.000
_cell.length_b   1.000
_cell.length_c   1.000
_cell.angle_alpha   90.00
_cell.angle_beta   90.00
_cell.angle_gamma   90.00
#
_symmetry.space_group_name_H-M   'P 1'
#
loop_
_entity.id
_entity.type
_entity.pdbx_description
1 polymer ?
#
loop_
_entity_poly.entity_id
_entity_poly.type
_entity_poly.pdbx_seq_one_letter_code
_entity_poly.pdbx_strand_id
1 'polypeptide(L)' 'MGYKLLPGNTPSLLAHPDSPPGIRASFAKHNLWATPFNEDEQYAGGAHPVMHSDKVV' A
#
# COMPACT_ATOMS: atom_id res chain seq x y z
N MET A 1 4.58 -16.15 23.81
CA MET A 1 3.31 -15.39 23.86
C MET A 1 3.08 -14.78 22.50
N GLY A 2 1.86 -14.76 21.98
CA GLY A 2 1.56 -14.29 20.62
C GLY A 2 0.13 -13.81 20.47
N TYR A 3 -0.09 -13.00 19.44
CA TYR A 3 -1.40 -12.44 19.10
C TYR A 3 -1.83 -12.92 17.71
N LYS A 4 -3.14 -13.01 17.50
CA LYS A 4 -3.74 -13.38 16.22
C LYS A 4 -4.61 -12.25 15.70
N LEU A 5 -4.34 -11.81 14.47
CA LEU A 5 -5.22 -10.93 13.73
C LEU A 5 -6.29 -11.77 13.01
N LEU A 6 -7.56 -11.36 13.12
CA LEU A 6 -8.70 -12.00 12.44
C LEU A 6 -9.36 -10.98 11.50
N PRO A 7 -8.82 -10.80 10.27
CA PRO A 7 -9.40 -9.85 9.32
C PRO A 7 -10.71 -10.40 8.73
N GLY A 8 -11.64 -9.49 8.42
CA GLY A 8 -12.83 -9.81 7.65
C GLY A 8 -12.52 -10.04 6.16
N ASN A 9 -13.55 -10.38 5.39
CA ASN A 9 -13.41 -10.48 3.93
C ASN A 9 -13.38 -9.09 3.31
N THR A 10 -12.19 -8.61 2.95
CA THR A 10 -11.97 -7.29 2.36
C THR A 10 -11.36 -7.43 0.97
N PRO A 11 -11.98 -6.89 -0.09
CA PRO A 11 -11.37 -6.89 -1.42
C PRO A 11 -10.15 -5.97 -1.43
N SER A 12 -9.09 -6.41 -2.10
CA SER A 12 -7.96 -5.54 -2.44
C SER A 12 -8.35 -4.56 -3.56
N LEU A 13 -7.40 -3.69 -3.93
CA LEU A 13 -7.60 -2.67 -4.96
C LEU A 13 -8.17 -3.27 -6.26
N LEU A 14 -9.33 -2.73 -6.67
CA LEU A 14 -10.05 -3.17 -7.87
C LEU A 14 -9.60 -2.46 -9.16
N ALA A 15 -8.80 -1.39 -9.02
CA ALA A 15 -8.27 -0.67 -10.17
C ALA A 15 -7.29 -1.54 -10.97
N HIS A 16 -7.21 -1.32 -12.29
CA HIS A 16 -6.23 -2.00 -13.11
C HIS A 16 -4.81 -1.74 -12.55
N PRO A 17 -3.93 -2.76 -12.45
CA PRO A 17 -2.62 -2.61 -11.82
C PRO A 17 -1.77 -1.48 -12.41
N ASP A 18 -1.88 -1.26 -13.71
CA ASP A 18 -1.13 -0.24 -14.46
C ASP A 18 -1.84 1.11 -14.56
N SER A 19 -3.03 1.26 -13.96
CA SER A 19 -3.71 2.55 -13.91
C SER A 19 -2.99 3.50 -12.94
N PRO A 20 -3.11 4.83 -13.10
CA PRO A 20 -2.54 5.79 -12.16
C PRO A 20 -2.87 5.51 -10.67
N PRO A 21 -4.11 5.16 -10.28
CA PRO A 21 -4.38 4.74 -8.90
C PRO A 21 -3.80 3.35 -8.56
N GLY A 22 -3.69 2.44 -9.53
CA GLY A 22 -3.04 1.13 -9.37
C GLY A 22 -1.57 1.21 -8.98
N ILE A 23 -0.88 2.26 -9.43
CA ILE A 23 0.52 2.55 -9.11
C ILE A 23 0.60 3.35 -7.80
N ARG A 24 -0.12 4.47 -7.71
CA ARG A 24 -0.10 5.39 -6.54
C ARG A 24 -0.60 4.78 -5.25
N ALA A 25 -1.52 3.82 -5.33
CA ALA A 25 -2.08 3.10 -4.18
C ALA A 25 -1.66 1.64 -4.17
N SER A 26 -0.42 1.34 -4.58
CA SER A 26 0.13 -0.01 -4.64
C SER A 26 0.06 -0.77 -3.31
N PHE A 27 0.10 -0.07 -2.17
CA PHE A 27 -0.13 -0.67 -0.84
C PHE A 27 -1.52 -1.33 -0.70
N ALA A 28 -2.53 -0.91 -1.46
CA ALA A 28 -3.88 -1.48 -1.41
C ALA A 28 -4.01 -2.80 -2.20
N LYS A 29 -2.94 -3.28 -2.85
CA LYS A 29 -2.90 -4.57 -3.55
C LYS A 29 -2.96 -5.77 -2.58
N HIS A 30 -2.59 -5.56 -1.32
CA HIS A 30 -2.67 -6.57 -0.25
C HIS A 30 -3.34 -5.99 0.99
N ASN A 31 -4.07 -6.84 1.72
CA ASN A 31 -4.81 -6.45 2.92
C ASN A 31 -3.91 -6.33 4.17
N LEU A 32 -2.70 -6.89 4.14
CA LEU A 32 -1.75 -6.85 5.24
C LEU A 32 -0.32 -6.86 4.70
N TRP A 33 0.54 -6.07 5.34
CA TRP A 33 1.97 -5.99 5.07
C TRP A 33 2.73 -6.07 6.39
N ALA A 34 3.96 -6.56 6.32
CA ALA A 34 4.90 -6.50 7.42
C ALA A 34 6.25 -6.08 6.85
N THR A 35 6.86 -5.06 7.45
CA THR A 35 8.18 -4.55 7.07
C THR A 35 9.09 -4.55 8.29
N PRO A 36 10.41 -4.69 8.10
CA PRO A 36 11.36 -4.31 9.13
C PRO A 36 11.14 -2.84 9.54
N PHE A 37 11.34 -2.53 10.82
CA PHE A 37 11.24 -1.16 11.28
C PHE A 37 12.30 -0.27 10.62
N ASN A 38 11.86 0.85 10.05
CA ASN A 38 12.69 1.90 9.50
C ASN A 38 12.05 3.25 9.88
N GLU A 39 12.82 4.15 10.50
CA GLU A 39 12.31 5.43 10.99
C GLU A 39 11.83 6.36 9.87
N ASP A 40 12.38 6.21 8.67
CA ASP A 40 12.01 7.03 7.51
C ASP A 40 10.77 6.50 6.76
N GLU A 41 10.40 5.24 6.96
CA GLU A 41 9.27 4.59 6.27
C GLU A 41 7.93 4.85 6.98
N GLN A 42 7.48 6.10 6.94
CA GLN A 42 6.29 6.54 7.67
C GLN A 42 4.98 6.37 6.89
N TYR A 43 5.02 6.31 5.55
CA TYR A 43 3.82 6.38 4.70
C TYR A 43 3.85 5.39 3.54
N ALA A 44 2.81 4.56 3.43
CA ALA A 44 2.69 3.56 2.37
C ALA A 44 2.49 4.15 0.96
N GLY A 45 2.01 5.39 0.85
CA GLY A 45 1.87 6.14 -0.40
C GLY A 45 2.95 7.19 -0.62
N GLY A 46 4.04 7.16 0.14
CA GLY A 46 5.10 8.16 0.13
C GLY A 46 4.76 9.43 0.93
N ALA A 47 5.77 10.26 1.18
CA ALA A 47 5.64 11.49 1.99
C ALA A 47 4.78 12.59 1.34
N HIS A 48 4.66 12.58 0.01
CA HIS A 48 3.95 13.60 -0.76
C HIS A 48 2.97 12.96 -1.77
N PRO A 49 1.82 12.43 -1.32
CA PRO A 49 0.94 11.62 -2.17
C PRO A 49 0.09 12.45 -3.16
N VAL A 50 -0.07 13.75 -2.94
CA VAL A 50 -0.92 14.63 -3.76
C VAL A 50 -0.27 14.87 -5.11
N MET A 51 -0.94 14.42 -6.18
CA MET A 51 -0.47 14.52 -7.58
C MET A 51 0.95 13.97 -7.82
N HIS A 52 1.42 13.08 -6.95
CA HIS A 52 2.71 12.43 -7.16
C HIS A 52 2.70 11.68 -8.48
N SER A 53 3.67 12.00 -9.33
CA SER A 53 3.82 11.35 -10.62
C SER A 53 4.73 10.15 -10.44
N ASP A 54 4.12 8.99 -10.21
CA ASP A 54 4.81 7.71 -10.29
C ASP A 54 5.07 7.39 -11.76
N LYS A 55 6.08 8.04 -12.34
CA LYS A 55 6.54 7.66 -13.67
C LYS A 55 7.21 6.30 -13.57
N VAL A 56 6.55 5.28 -14.11
CA VAL A 56 7.22 4.05 -14.53
C VAL A 56 8.09 4.44 -15.72
N VAL A 57 9.37 4.73 -15.46
CA VAL A 57 10.43 4.70 -16.46
C VAL A 57 11.18 3.39 -16.29
#